data_AF-A0A662I394-F1
#
_entry.id   AF-A0A662I394-F1
#
_cell.length_a   1.000
_cell.length_b   1.000
_cell.length_c   1.000
_cell.angle_alpha   90.00
_cell.angle_beta   90.00
_cell.angle_gamma   90.00
#
_symmetry.space_group_name_H-M   'P 1'
#
loop_
_entity.id
_entity.type
_entity.pdbx_description
1 polymer ?
#
loop_
_entity_poly.entity_id
_entity_poly.type
_entity_poly.pdbx_seq_one_letter_code
_entity_poly.pdbx_strand_id
1 'polypeptide(L)'
;MSERREKRLRLRRKDNVSRGLAKMNSKAAEFLGIKDSLEVVIAGKKRLYFRVLVSEDVPENEVWCNEDELREYGIADNSIATCRAPLKARQ
;
A
#
# COMPACT_ATOMS: atom_id res chain seq x y z
N MET A 1 -3.47 -21.01 12.96
CA MET A 1 -3.94 -19.61 13.01
C MET A 1 -3.15 -18.85 11.97
N SER A 2 -3.77 -18.38 10.88
CA SER A 2 -3.03 -17.68 9.84
C SER A 2 -2.58 -16.32 10.36
N GLU A 3 -1.32 -16.21 10.77
CA GLU A 3 -0.67 -14.94 11.09
C GLU A 3 -0.79 -14.03 9.87
N ARG A 4 -1.62 -12.98 9.97
CA ARG A 4 -1.58 -11.92 8.96
C ARG A 4 -0.25 -11.22 9.09
N ARG A 5 0.52 -11.26 8.01
CA ARG A 5 1.72 -10.46 7.90
C ARG A 5 1.30 -9.01 7.68
N GLU A 6 1.53 -8.20 8.70
CA GLU A 6 1.31 -6.77 8.66
C GLU A 6 2.67 -6.08 8.73
N LYS A 7 2.91 -5.11 7.85
CA LYS A 7 4.14 -4.33 7.85
C LYS A 7 3.80 -2.86 7.79
N ARG A 8 4.44 -2.06 8.65
CA ARG A 8 4.30 -0.61 8.63
C ARG A 8 5.23 -0.06 7.56
N LEU A 9 4.66 0.53 6.53
CA LEU A 9 5.37 1.11 5.38
C LEU A 9 5.07 2.61 5.30
N ARG A 10 5.97 3.34 4.64
CA ARG A 10 5.81 4.76 4.39
C ARG A 10 5.14 4.97 3.04
N LEU A 11 4.01 5.67 3.04
CA LEU A 11 3.35 6.11 1.82
C LEU A 11 4.07 7.35 1.28
N ARG A 12 4.52 7.25 0.04
CA ARG A 12 5.06 8.36 -0.74
C ARG A 12 4.07 8.77 -1.81
N ARG A 13 3.94 10.08 -2.01
CA ARG A 13 3.16 10.64 -3.11
C ARG A 13 4.01 10.68 -4.36
N LYS A 14 3.51 10.11 -5.44
CA LYS A 14 4.12 10.17 -6.77
C LYS A 14 3.05 10.48 -7.80
N ASP A 15 3.38 11.39 -8.70
CA ASP A 15 2.61 11.75 -9.89
C ASP A 15 2.62 10.61 -10.93
N ASN A 16 3.71 9.84 -11.00
CA ASN A 16 3.88 8.73 -11.93
C ASN A 16 3.10 7.44 -11.58
N VAL A 17 2.21 7.50 -10.59
CA VAL A 17 1.35 6.38 -10.17
C VAL A 17 -0.09 6.74 -10.51
N SER A 18 -0.80 5.87 -11.23
CA SER A 18 -2.20 6.09 -11.55
C SER A 18 -3.08 5.97 -10.30
N ARG A 19 -4.22 6.69 -10.28
CA ARG A 19 -5.22 6.56 -9.20
C ARG A 19 -5.68 5.11 -9.03
N GLY A 20 -5.86 4.69 -7.79
CA GLY A 20 -6.22 3.33 -7.41
C GLY A 20 -5.07 2.32 -7.46
N LEU A 21 -3.89 2.73 -7.92
CA LEU A 21 -2.67 1.90 -7.93
C LEU A 21 -1.72 2.32 -6.80
N ALA A 22 -1.01 1.33 -6.26
CA ALA A 22 0.08 1.51 -5.32
C ALA A 22 1.29 0.71 -5.80
N LYS A 23 2.41 1.39 -6.03
CA LYS A 23 3.68 0.72 -6.36
C LYS A 23 4.39 0.29 -5.08
N MET A 24 4.91 -0.93 -5.06
CA MET A 24 5.75 -1.43 -3.98
C MET A 24 6.80 -2.41 -4.48
N ASN A 25 7.78 -2.69 -3.62
CA ASN A 25 8.79 -3.69 -3.90
C ASN A 25 8.21 -5.10 -3.97
N SER A 26 8.76 -5.95 -4.85
CA SER A 26 8.42 -7.37 -4.98
C SER A 26 8.59 -8.12 -3.66
N LYS A 27 9.70 -7.87 -2.95
CA LYS A 27 9.98 -8.47 -1.65
C LYS A 27 8.95 -8.09 -0.59
N ALA A 28 8.49 -6.83 -0.60
CA ALA A 28 7.47 -6.37 0.34
C ALA A 28 6.11 -7.03 0.04
N ALA A 29 5.73 -7.12 -1.23
CA ALA A 29 4.51 -7.81 -1.66
C ALA A 29 4.53 -9.30 -1.28
N GLU A 30 5.62 -9.99 -1.58
CA GLU A 30 5.81 -11.42 -1.27
C GLU A 30 5.84 -11.66 0.23
N PHE A 31 6.55 -10.82 0.99
CA PHE A 31 6.57 -10.88 2.45
C PHE A 31 5.16 -10.76 3.01
N LEU A 32 4.37 -9.79 2.55
CA LEU A 32 3.00 -9.56 2.99
C LEU A 32 2.00 -10.60 2.45
N GLY A 33 2.36 -11.37 1.42
CA GLY A 33 1.46 -12.29 0.73
C GLY A 33 0.42 -11.59 -0.15
N ILE A 34 0.75 -10.41 -0.68
CA ILE A 34 -0.12 -9.64 -1.57
C ILE A 34 0.07 -10.10 -3.01
N LYS A 35 -1.04 -10.50 -3.67
CA LYS A 35 -1.05 -10.82 -5.10
C LYS A 35 -1.40 -9.60 -5.95
N ASP A 36 -2.61 -9.09 -5.77
CA ASP A 36 -3.15 -8.03 -6.64
C ASP A 36 -3.64 -6.79 -5.87
N SER A 37 -4.06 -6.98 -4.62
CA SER A 37 -4.73 -5.95 -3.82
C SER A 37 -4.03 -5.80 -2.47
N LEU A 38 -3.77 -4.56 -2.09
CA LEU A 38 -3.22 -4.16 -0.80
C LEU A 38 -4.28 -3.45 0.01
N GLU A 39 -4.42 -3.84 1.27
CA GLU A 39 -5.16 -3.05 2.25
C GLU A 39 -4.19 -2.20 3.05
N VAL A 40 -4.44 -0.89 3.03
CA VAL A 40 -3.65 0.12 3.73
C VAL A 40 -4.48 0.71 4.86
N VAL A 41 -4.02 0.56 6.09
CA VAL A 41 -4.66 1.11 7.28
C VAL A 41 -3.85 2.27 7.81
N ILE A 42 -4.47 3.44 7.87
CA ILE A 42 -3.84 4.69 8.31
C ILE A 42 -4.38 5.06 9.68
N ALA A 43 -3.47 5.16 10.65
CA ALA A 43 -3.75 5.48 12.05
C ALA A 43 -4.88 4.66 12.69
N GLY A 44 -5.14 3.43 12.20
CA GLY A 44 -6.24 2.57 12.66
C GLY A 44 -7.65 3.06 12.34
N LYS A 45 -7.79 4.24 11.70
CA LYS A 45 -9.08 4.90 11.44
C LYS A 45 -9.50 4.75 9.98
N LYS A 46 -8.59 4.99 9.04
CA LYS A 46 -8.89 4.89 7.60
C LYS A 46 -8.36 3.58 7.03
N ARG A 47 -9.18 2.90 6.23
CA ARG A 47 -8.81 1.70 5.47
C ARG A 47 -8.99 2.01 4.00
N LEU A 48 -7.93 1.84 3.23
CA LEU A 48 -7.91 2.06 1.81
C LEU A 48 -7.48 0.78 1.11
N TYR A 49 -8.03 0.56 -0.07
CA TYR A 49 -7.73 -0.59 -0.90
C TYR A 49 -7.11 -0.09 -2.19
N PHE A 50 -5.91 -0.58 -2.49
CA PHE A 50 -5.19 -0.21 -3.69
C PHE A 50 -4.79 -1.47 -4.45
N ARG A 51 -4.74 -1.37 -5.77
CA ARG A 51 -4.17 -2.42 -6.59
C ARG A 51 -2.65 -2.30 -6.58
N VAL A 52 -1.97 -3.39 -6.29
CA VAL A 52 -0.50 -3.40 -6.20
C VAL A 52 0.11 -3.49 -7.58
N LEU A 53 1.11 -2.64 -7.82
CA LEU A 53 1.98 -2.74 -8.97
C LEU A 53 3.41 -2.95 -8.46
N VAL A 54 3.98 -4.10 -8.78
CA VAL A 54 5.31 -4.46 -8.30
C VAL A 54 6.36 -3.70 -9.13
N SER A 55 7.26 -2.99 -8.45
CA SER A 55 8.37 -2.27 -9.08
C SER A 55 9.59 -2.33 -8.16
N GLU A 56 10.75 -2.64 -8.73
CA GLU A 56 12.01 -2.72 -7.99
C GLU A 56 12.59 -1.34 -7.66
N ASP A 57 12.09 -0.28 -8.31
CA ASP A 57 12.46 1.11 -8.03
C ASP A 57 11.98 1.56 -6.64
N VAL A 58 10.95 0.89 -6.11
CA VAL A 58 10.38 1.21 -4.80
C VAL A 58 11.14 0.44 -3.72
N PRO A 59 11.65 1.12 -2.69
CA PRO A 59 12.26 0.46 -1.54
C PRO A 59 11.28 -0.46 -0.78
N GLU A 60 11.79 -1.51 -0.12
CA GLU A 60 10.98 -2.48 0.65
C GLU A 60 10.15 -1.86 1.80
N ASN A 61 10.55 -0.67 2.26
CA ASN A 61 9.93 0.05 3.36
C ASN A 61 9.04 1.22 2.90
N GLU A 62 8.87 1.40 1.59
CA GLU A 62 8.08 2.46 0.98
C GLU A 62 6.98 1.89 0.07
N VAL A 63 5.90 2.65 -0.09
CA VAL A 63 4.82 2.40 -1.03
C VAL A 63 4.53 3.71 -1.75
N TRP A 64 4.58 3.72 -3.07
CA TRP A 64 4.28 4.91 -3.85
C TRP A 64 2.83 4.87 -4.31
N CYS A 65 2.06 5.89 -3.95
CA CYS A 65 0.68 6.05 -4.35
C CYS A 65 0.50 7.35 -5.13
N ASN A 66 -0.61 7.45 -5.86
CA ASN A 66 -0.96 8.65 -6.59
C ASN A 66 -1.07 9.86 -5.64
N GLU A 67 -0.44 10.98 -6.03
CA GLU A 67 -0.43 12.21 -5.22
C GLU A 67 -1.85 12.77 -4.98
N ASP A 68 -2.66 12.87 -6.04
CA ASP A 68 -3.99 13.47 -5.95
C ASP A 68 -4.91 12.66 -5.06
N GLU A 69 -4.88 11.33 -5.20
CA GLU A 69 -5.67 10.41 -4.39
C GLU A 69 -5.27 10.48 -2.91
N LEU A 70 -3.97 10.51 -2.60
CA LEU A 70 -3.50 10.71 -1.24
C LEU A 70 -3.91 12.09 -0.69
N ARG A 71 -3.93 13.14 -1.52
CA ARG A 71 -4.37 14.48 -1.13
C ARG A 71 -5.89 14.50 -0.86
N GLU A 72 -6.70 13.86 -1.70
CA GLU A 72 -8.15 13.71 -1.50
C GLU A 72 -8.47 12.95 -0.20
N TYR A 73 -7.71 11.90 0.11
CA TYR A 73 -7.83 11.20 1.37
C TYR A 73 -7.23 11.95 2.57
N GLY A 74 -6.56 13.08 2.37
CA GLY A 74 -5.92 13.87 3.43
C GLY A 74 -4.69 13.20 4.04
N ILE A 75 -3.95 12.43 3.25
CA ILE A 75 -2.77 11.65 3.69
C ILE A 75 -1.51 12.37 3.27
N ALA A 76 -0.73 12.88 4.23
CA ALA A 76 0.54 13.59 3.98
C ALA A 76 1.57 12.72 3.24
N ASP A 77 2.55 13.34 2.59
CA ASP A 77 3.73 12.60 2.12
C ASP A 77 4.47 11.98 3.32
N ASN A 78 5.10 10.84 3.11
CA ASN A 78 5.82 10.08 4.13
C ASN A 78 4.93 9.62 5.31
N SER A 79 3.63 9.46 5.05
CA SER A 79 2.69 8.97 6.07
C SER A 79 2.97 7.51 6.40
N ILE A 80 2.94 7.17 7.69
CA ILE A 80 3.09 5.77 8.14
C ILE A 80 1.74 5.07 8.01
N ALA A 81 1.71 3.98 7.26
CA ALA A 81 0.53 3.15 7.10
C ALA A 81 0.84 1.68 7.38
N THR A 82 -0.12 0.99 7.99
CA THR A 82 -0.05 -0.45 8.16
C THR A 82 -0.56 -1.10 6.89
N CYS A 83 0.35 -1.73 6.15
CA CYS A 83 0.07 -2.47 4.93
C CYS A 83 -0.16 -3.94 5.28
N ARG A 84 -1.24 -4.52 4.75
CA ARG A 84 -1.59 -5.92 4.98
C ARG A 84 -2.26 -6.53 3.75
N ALA A 85 -2.14 -7.84 3.61
CA ALA A 85 -2.90 -8.57 2.61
C ALA A 85 -4.40 -8.56 2.97
N PRO A 86 -5.29 -8.24 2.02
CA PRO A 86 -6.73 -8.33 2.24
C PRO A 86 -7.12 -9.80 2.43
N LEU A 87 -7.86 -10.08 3.50
CA LEU A 87 -8.36 -11.43 3.83
C LEU A 87 -9.27 -12.06 2.76
N LYS A 88 -10.01 -11.21 2.07
CA LYS A 88 -10.97 -11.60 1.04
C LYS A 88 -10.53 -10.88 -0.22
N ALA A 89 -10.14 -11.63 -1.23
CA ALA A 89 -10.32 -11.18 -2.59
C ALA A 89 -11.82 -10.89 -2.72
N ARG A 90 -12.22 -9.62 -2.71
CA ARG A 90 -13.55 -9.27 -3.22
C ARG A 90 -13.45 -9.49 -4.73
N GLN A 91 -13.85 -10.70 -5.14
CA GLN A 91 -14.27 -11.00 -6.51
C GLN A 91 -15.53 -10.19 -6.81
#